data_AF-A0A7J4GQW8-F1
#
_entry.id   AF-A0A7J4GQW8-F1
#
_cell.length_a   1.000
_cell.length_b   1.000
_cell.length_c   1.000
_cell.angle_alpha   90.00
_cell.angle_beta   90.00
_cell.angle_gamma   90.00
#
_symmetry.space_group_name_H-M   'P 1'
#
loop_
_entity.id
_entity.type
_entity.pdbx_description
1 polymer ?
#
loop_
_entity_poly.entity_id
_entity_poly.type
_entity_poly.pdbx_seq_one_letter_code
_entity_poly.pdbx_strand_id
1 'polypeptide(L)'
;MKLIYRNQSQGQKVLNVMLLIAFLALVIPYIIGVSNGHHTPWLPMISELDKATPEGTLWSAGLSLAGLISIPIWIKLYNKWDGQLRSSKADRKWLWFNMVFVIMAQFATVSFIWTVNLPYHEYSVPHGVTAALYFYLTLLLGTVAILVVRQIDNYPKDVIKMRLALNLAGYACMVLLGLSVRALDPSVCEAPCKPLFMNAGMDPNHDHIIHYKVALFEWLMVFTAQIGYFYTFNYDLEDESIIE
;
A
#
# COMPACT_ATOMS: atom_id res chain seq x y z
N MET A 1 -24.05 -7.33 -11.67
CA MET A 1 -23.25 -6.67 -10.62
C MET A 1 -24.02 -6.82 -9.31
N LYS A 2 -23.62 -7.73 -8.40
CA LYS A 2 -24.23 -7.82 -7.06
C LYS A 2 -23.99 -6.47 -6.37
N LEU A 3 -25.02 -5.88 -5.74
CA LEU A 3 -24.83 -4.69 -4.91
C LEU A 3 -23.92 -5.05 -3.74
N ILE A 4 -22.66 -4.62 -3.82
CA ILE A 4 -21.54 -4.95 -2.92
C ILE A 4 -21.86 -4.63 -1.44
N TYR A 5 -22.87 -3.81 -1.16
CA TYR A 5 -23.06 -3.22 0.17
C TYR A 5 -24.15 -3.84 1.05
N ARG A 6 -25.11 -4.61 0.51
CA ARG A 6 -26.30 -4.98 1.29
C ARG A 6 -26.10 -6.21 2.20
N ASN A 7 -25.17 -7.11 1.86
CA ASN A 7 -24.90 -8.36 2.57
C ASN A 7 -23.39 -8.57 2.82
N GLN A 8 -22.69 -7.57 3.34
CA GLN A 8 -21.27 -7.73 3.66
C GLN A 8 -21.07 -8.55 4.93
N SER A 9 -20.15 -9.52 4.86
CA SER A 9 -19.64 -10.24 6.02
C SER A 9 -18.95 -9.28 7.02
N GLN A 10 -18.72 -9.74 8.25
CA GLN A 10 -18.01 -8.94 9.24
C GLN A 10 -16.56 -8.67 8.79
N GLY A 11 -15.91 -9.63 8.12
CA GLY A 11 -14.58 -9.41 7.54
C GLY A 11 -14.55 -8.40 6.40
N GLN A 12 -15.54 -8.41 5.50
CA GLN A 12 -15.64 -7.40 4.45
C GLN A 12 -15.82 -5.99 5.02
N LYS A 13 -16.62 -5.84 6.08
CA LYS A 13 -16.81 -4.56 6.76
C LYS A 13 -15.51 -4.04 7.37
N VAL A 14 -14.77 -4.90 8.09
CA VAL A 14 -13.49 -4.52 8.70
C VAL A 14 -12.46 -4.10 7.63
N LEU A 15 -12.35 -4.85 6.53
CA LEU A 15 -11.51 -4.47 5.39
C LEU A 15 -11.92 -3.11 4.80
N ASN A 16 -13.21 -2.90 4.55
CA ASN A 16 -13.70 -1.67 3.94
C ASN A 16 -13.50 -0.46 4.85
N VAL A 17 -13.69 -0.62 6.17
CA VAL A 17 -13.38 0.43 7.15
C VAL A 17 -11.88 0.74 7.16
N MET A 18 -11.02 -0.28 7.15
CA MET A 18 -9.57 -0.07 7.07
C MET A 18 -9.18 0.71 5.81
N LEU A 19 -9.69 0.31 4.64
CA LEU A 19 -9.42 1.00 3.37
C LEU A 19 -9.94 2.43 3.37
N LEU A 20 -11.13 2.66 3.94
CA LEU A 20 -11.70 4.00 4.07
C LEU A 20 -10.84 4.88 4.99
N ILE A 21 -10.40 4.37 6.14
CA ILE A 21 -9.51 5.10 7.05
C ILE A 21 -8.21 5.46 6.31
N ALA A 22 -7.59 4.50 5.61
CA ALA A 22 -6.37 4.75 4.84
C ALA A 22 -6.56 5.82 3.76
N PHE A 23 -7.67 5.75 3.02
CA PHE A 23 -8.01 6.74 1.99
C PHE A 23 -8.23 8.14 2.58
N LEU A 24 -9.03 8.24 3.66
CA LEU A 24 -9.31 9.53 4.31
C LEU A 24 -8.06 10.12 4.96
N ALA A 25 -7.17 9.29 5.50
CA ALA A 25 -5.89 9.71 6.06
C ALA A 25 -4.92 10.24 4.99
N LEU A 26 -5.12 9.92 3.70
CA LEU A 26 -4.38 10.55 2.60
C LEU A 26 -5.04 11.85 2.13
N VAL A 27 -6.36 11.85 1.97
CA VAL A 27 -7.10 12.96 1.34
C VAL A 27 -7.36 14.13 2.29
N ILE A 28 -7.78 13.88 3.54
CA ILE A 28 -8.15 14.95 4.47
C ILE A 28 -6.92 15.80 4.84
N PRO A 29 -5.77 15.21 5.23
CA PRO A 29 -4.57 16.00 5.51
C PRO A 29 -4.12 16.86 4.34
N TYR A 30 -4.17 16.33 3.12
CA TYR A 30 -3.88 17.09 1.91
C TYR A 30 -4.79 18.31 1.75
N ILE A 31 -6.11 18.13 1.86
CA ILE A 31 -7.08 19.23 1.74
C ILE A 31 -6.82 20.31 2.80
N ILE A 32 -6.57 19.91 4.06
CA ILE A 32 -6.29 20.84 5.16
C ILE A 32 -4.99 21.60 4.89
N GLY A 33 -3.90 20.90 4.54
CA GLY A 33 -2.61 21.54 4.33
C GLY A 33 -2.57 22.45 3.10
N VAL A 34 -3.31 22.13 2.03
CA VAL A 34 -3.52 23.06 0.89
C VAL A 34 -4.34 24.28 1.33
N SER A 35 -5.42 24.08 2.07
CA SER A 35 -6.29 25.18 2.54
C SER A 35 -5.57 26.14 3.48
N ASN A 36 -4.62 25.63 4.28
CA ASN A 36 -3.78 26.40 5.19
C ASN A 36 -2.53 26.99 4.52
N GLY A 37 -2.27 26.70 3.24
CA GLY A 37 -1.09 27.17 2.52
C GLY A 37 0.23 26.47 2.89
N HIS A 38 0.16 25.32 3.58
CA HIS A 38 1.33 24.50 3.96
C HIS A 38 1.81 23.56 2.85
N HIS A 39 0.94 23.29 1.86
CA HIS A 39 1.23 22.53 0.65
C HIS A 39 0.78 23.31 -0.59
N THR A 40 1.50 23.11 -1.69
CA THR A 40 1.08 23.63 -2.99
C THR A 40 -0.18 22.89 -3.45
N PRO A 41 -1.14 23.56 -4.13
CA PRO A 41 -2.35 22.95 -4.69
C PRO A 41 -2.01 22.17 -5.99
N TRP A 42 -1.02 21.30 -5.88
CA TRP A 42 -0.55 20.37 -6.91
C TRP A 42 -0.42 18.99 -6.27
N LEU A 43 -0.14 17.94 -7.05
CA LEU A 43 0.03 16.56 -6.55
C LEU A 43 1.37 16.46 -5.80
N PRO A 44 1.38 16.49 -4.45
CA PRO A 44 2.62 16.40 -3.69
C PRO A 44 3.07 14.94 -3.63
N MET A 45 4.34 14.71 -3.31
CA MET A 45 4.75 13.37 -2.90
C MET A 45 3.95 12.98 -1.64
N ILE A 46 3.60 11.70 -1.48
CA ILE A 46 2.80 11.24 -0.33
C ILE A 46 3.55 11.53 0.98
N SER A 47 4.87 11.35 0.98
CA SER A 47 5.72 11.64 2.13
C SER A 47 5.76 13.12 2.49
N GLU A 48 5.39 14.06 1.60
CA GLU A 48 5.33 15.48 1.96
C GLU A 48 4.19 15.80 2.93
N LEU A 49 3.23 14.89 3.12
CA LEU A 49 2.15 15.02 4.10
C LEU A 49 2.61 14.74 5.54
N ASP A 50 3.84 14.26 5.75
CA ASP A 50 4.35 13.87 7.07
C ASP A 50 4.99 15.01 7.89
N LYS A 51 4.73 16.27 7.51
CA LYS A 51 5.22 17.46 8.22
C LYS A 51 4.71 17.51 9.66
N ALA A 52 5.47 18.14 10.56
CA ALA A 52 5.08 18.37 11.96
C ALA A 52 3.97 19.43 12.10
N THR A 53 2.83 19.18 11.47
CA THR A 53 1.63 20.01 11.47
C THR A 53 0.42 19.18 11.94
N PRO A 54 -0.71 19.82 12.32
CA PRO A 54 -1.91 19.10 12.71
C PRO A 54 -2.40 18.11 11.65
N GLU A 55 -2.31 18.48 10.36
CA GLU A 55 -2.64 17.61 9.25
C GLU A 55 -1.68 16.42 9.12
N GLY A 56 -0.37 16.60 9.33
CA GLY A 56 0.58 15.48 9.34
C GLY A 56 0.33 14.51 10.50
N THR A 57 -0.11 15.01 11.65
CA THR A 57 -0.54 14.14 12.77
C THR A 57 -1.76 13.30 12.40
N LEU A 58 -2.75 13.89 11.71
CA LEU A 58 -3.93 13.16 11.21
C LEU A 58 -3.53 12.09 10.18
N TRP A 59 -2.58 12.40 9.30
CA TRP A 59 -2.02 11.47 8.32
C TRP A 59 -1.36 10.27 9.00
N SER A 60 -0.40 10.51 9.90
CA SER A 60 0.33 9.47 10.62
C SER A 60 -0.60 8.60 11.46
N ALA A 61 -1.51 9.21 12.24
CA ALA A 61 -2.43 8.50 13.11
C ALA A 61 -3.42 7.64 12.30
N GLY A 62 -4.00 8.20 11.23
CA GLY A 62 -4.96 7.50 10.37
C GLY A 62 -4.33 6.31 9.64
N LEU A 63 -3.16 6.49 9.04
CA LEU A 63 -2.45 5.41 8.36
C LEU A 63 -1.94 4.35 9.34
N SER A 64 -1.46 4.75 10.53
CA SER A 64 -1.07 3.80 11.58
C SER A 64 -2.25 2.94 12.03
N LEU A 65 -3.42 3.57 12.24
CA LEU A 65 -4.65 2.86 12.59
C LEU A 65 -5.07 1.87 11.49
N ALA A 66 -5.02 2.28 10.22
CA ALA A 66 -5.30 1.39 9.10
C ALA A 66 -4.32 0.19 9.07
N GLY A 67 -3.03 0.44 9.33
CA GLY A 67 -2.02 -0.60 9.49
C GLY A 67 -2.37 -1.60 10.58
N LEU A 68 -2.73 -1.12 11.78
CA LEU A 68 -3.13 -1.98 12.90
C LEU A 68 -4.37 -2.83 12.58
N ILE A 69 -5.40 -2.25 11.95
CA ILE A 69 -6.61 -2.99 11.55
C ILE A 69 -6.30 -4.04 10.47
N SER A 70 -5.25 -3.84 9.65
CA SER A 70 -4.86 -4.80 8.63
C SER A 70 -4.31 -6.12 9.19
N ILE A 71 -3.70 -6.11 10.38
CA ILE A 71 -3.10 -7.28 11.04
C ILE A 71 -4.07 -8.47 11.11
N PRO A 72 -5.26 -8.35 11.74
CA PRO A 72 -6.20 -9.46 11.82
C PRO A 72 -6.80 -9.84 10.46
N ILE A 73 -6.89 -8.90 9.49
CA ILE A 73 -7.29 -9.22 8.12
C ILE A 73 -6.29 -10.18 7.45
N TRP A 74 -4.99 -9.89 7.56
CA TRP A 74 -3.94 -10.75 7.01
C TRP A 74 -3.98 -12.16 7.59
N ILE A 75 -4.18 -12.27 8.90
CA ILE A 75 -4.30 -13.55 9.60
C ILE A 75 -5.53 -14.32 9.10
N LYS A 76 -6.66 -13.64 8.92
CA LYS A 76 -7.89 -14.29 8.43
C LYS A 76 -7.75 -14.80 7.00
N LEU A 77 -7.15 -14.01 6.11
CA LEU A 77 -6.84 -14.43 4.73
C LEU A 77 -5.93 -15.66 4.72
N TYR A 78 -4.89 -15.68 5.56
CA TYR A 78 -4.03 -16.85 5.72
C TYR A 78 -4.81 -18.09 6.15
N ASN A 79 -5.61 -17.99 7.21
CA ASN A 79 -6.39 -19.13 7.71
C ASN A 79 -7.37 -19.67 6.67
N LYS A 80 -8.08 -18.77 5.96
CA LYS A 80 -9.00 -19.16 4.89
C LYS A 80 -8.28 -19.88 3.76
N TRP A 81 -7.22 -19.28 3.24
CA TRP A 81 -6.47 -19.90 2.14
C TRP A 81 -5.77 -21.19 2.56
N ASP A 82 -5.33 -21.32 3.82
CA ASP A 82 -4.74 -22.56 4.34
C ASP A 82 -5.78 -23.70 4.32
N GLY A 83 -7.00 -23.44 4.80
CA GLY A 83 -8.10 -24.41 4.74
C GLY A 83 -8.50 -24.76 3.31
N GLN A 84 -8.56 -23.77 2.42
CA GLN A 84 -8.86 -23.97 1.01
C GLN A 84 -7.77 -24.77 0.27
N LEU A 85 -6.49 -24.50 0.55
CA LEU A 85 -5.38 -25.26 -0.03
C LEU A 85 -5.39 -26.72 0.44
N ARG A 86 -5.65 -26.98 1.73
CA ARG A 86 -5.72 -28.34 2.29
C ARG A 86 -6.88 -29.16 1.75
N SER A 87 -7.98 -28.50 1.39
CA SER A 87 -9.13 -29.14 0.75
C SER A 87 -8.98 -29.26 -0.77
N SER A 88 -7.95 -28.64 -1.35
CA SER A 88 -7.61 -28.71 -2.77
C SER A 88 -6.54 -29.77 -3.04
N LYS A 89 -6.28 -30.08 -4.31
CA LYS A 89 -5.14 -30.92 -4.73
C LYS A 89 -3.78 -30.19 -4.71
N ALA A 90 -3.60 -29.21 -3.82
CA ALA A 90 -2.41 -28.39 -3.76
C ALA A 90 -1.20 -29.10 -3.12
N ASP A 91 -0.03 -28.95 -3.74
CA ASP A 91 1.24 -29.38 -3.15
C ASP A 91 1.53 -28.68 -1.80
N ARG A 92 2.21 -29.37 -0.88
CA ARG A 92 2.62 -28.85 0.44
C ARG A 92 3.40 -27.54 0.37
N LYS A 93 4.16 -27.28 -0.71
CA LYS A 93 4.90 -26.02 -0.89
C LYS A 93 3.97 -24.80 -0.86
N TRP A 94 2.72 -24.94 -1.31
CA TRP A 94 1.78 -23.82 -1.37
C TRP A 94 1.25 -23.41 0.01
N LEU A 95 1.20 -24.35 0.97
CA LEU A 95 0.96 -24.02 2.38
C LEU A 95 2.11 -23.16 2.94
N TRP A 96 3.36 -23.48 2.57
CA TRP A 96 4.51 -22.65 2.93
C TRP A 96 4.47 -21.27 2.28
N PHE A 97 4.11 -21.18 1.00
CA PHE A 97 3.92 -19.88 0.34
C PHE A 97 2.80 -19.05 0.98
N ASN A 98 1.71 -19.67 1.42
CA ASN A 98 0.66 -19.00 2.18
C ASN A 98 1.17 -18.48 3.54
N MET A 99 2.02 -19.24 4.23
CA MET A 99 2.65 -18.77 5.47
C MET A 99 3.63 -17.61 5.20
N VAL A 100 4.40 -17.68 4.11
CA VAL A 100 5.28 -16.57 3.69
C VAL A 100 4.45 -15.32 3.39
N PHE A 101 3.29 -15.46 2.74
CA PHE A 101 2.35 -14.36 2.50
C PHE A 101 2.01 -13.59 3.78
N VAL A 102 1.57 -14.27 4.85
CA VAL A 102 1.18 -13.58 6.09
C VAL A 102 2.38 -12.98 6.81
N ILE A 103 3.53 -13.66 6.82
CA ILE A 103 4.76 -13.12 7.42
C ILE A 103 5.18 -11.83 6.73
N MET A 104 5.23 -11.83 5.39
CA MET A 104 5.55 -10.63 4.61
C MET A 104 4.53 -9.51 4.88
N ALA A 105 3.24 -9.85 5.02
CA ALA A 105 2.19 -8.89 5.34
C ALA A 105 2.44 -8.20 6.69
N GLN A 106 2.87 -8.93 7.71
CA GLN A 106 3.21 -8.36 9.02
C GLN A 106 4.44 -7.44 8.92
N PHE A 107 5.51 -7.86 8.24
CA PHE A 107 6.69 -7.01 8.02
C PHE A 107 6.35 -5.75 7.22
N ALA A 108 5.52 -5.86 6.18
CA ALA A 108 5.04 -4.72 5.42
C ALA A 108 4.22 -3.78 6.31
N THR A 109 3.35 -4.31 7.17
CA THR A 109 2.53 -3.52 8.11
C THR A 109 3.39 -2.75 9.10
N VAL A 110 4.40 -3.39 9.70
CA VAL A 110 5.33 -2.70 10.62
C VAL A 110 6.12 -1.63 9.90
N SER A 111 6.64 -1.95 8.70
CA SER A 111 7.39 -1.00 7.88
C SER A 111 6.53 0.21 7.51
N PHE A 112 5.27 -0.01 7.15
CA PHE A 112 4.31 1.04 6.85
C PHE A 112 4.08 1.95 8.06
N ILE A 113 3.76 1.38 9.23
CA ILE A 113 3.56 2.15 10.46
C ILE A 113 4.81 2.98 10.79
N TRP A 114 6.00 2.42 10.64
CA TRP A 114 7.23 3.19 10.85
C TRP A 114 7.41 4.31 9.82
N THR A 115 7.22 4.01 8.53
CA THR A 115 7.34 5.00 7.45
C THR A 115 6.48 6.23 7.74
N VAL A 116 5.23 6.01 8.14
CA VAL A 116 4.28 7.11 8.37
C VAL A 116 4.49 7.84 9.70
N ASN A 117 5.39 7.39 10.57
CA ASN A 117 5.77 8.06 11.82
C ASN A 117 7.22 8.53 11.84
N LEU A 118 7.91 8.46 10.69
CA LEU A 118 9.27 8.97 10.50
C LEU A 118 9.20 10.14 9.53
N PRO A 119 8.94 11.38 9.98
CA PRO A 119 8.86 12.55 9.11
C PRO A 119 10.05 12.63 8.16
N TYR A 120 9.79 12.70 6.86
CA TYR A 120 10.81 12.55 5.82
C TYR A 120 11.87 13.64 5.89
N HIS A 121 11.47 14.84 6.31
CA HIS A 121 12.37 15.98 6.49
C HIS A 121 13.37 15.83 7.67
N GLU A 122 12.99 15.10 8.73
CA GLU A 122 13.86 14.85 9.89
C GLU A 122 14.60 13.52 9.78
N TYR A 123 13.94 12.50 9.23
CA TYR A 123 14.34 11.10 9.25
C TYR A 123 14.36 10.49 7.84
N SER A 124 14.91 11.23 6.86
CA SER A 124 14.92 10.86 5.45
C SER A 124 15.46 9.46 5.15
N VAL A 125 16.54 9.05 5.82
CA VAL A 125 17.14 7.72 5.63
C VAL A 125 16.23 6.59 6.14
N PRO A 126 15.86 6.53 7.44
CA PRO A 126 15.00 5.46 7.93
C PRO A 126 13.59 5.50 7.32
N HIS A 127 13.04 6.68 6.98
CA HIS A 127 11.80 6.79 6.19
C HIS A 127 11.98 6.12 4.82
N GLY A 128 13.02 6.47 4.07
CA GLY A 128 13.27 5.89 2.74
C GLY A 128 13.45 4.37 2.79
N VAL A 129 14.13 3.84 3.80
CA VAL A 129 14.31 2.39 4.00
C VAL A 129 12.99 1.68 4.31
N THR A 130 12.19 2.24 5.22
CA THR A 130 10.92 1.64 5.63
C THR A 130 9.87 1.73 4.51
N ALA A 131 9.85 2.84 3.76
CA ALA A 131 9.06 3.00 2.55
C ALA A 131 9.45 1.97 1.49
N ALA A 132 10.75 1.79 1.24
CA ALA A 132 11.26 0.77 0.32
C ALA A 132 10.69 -0.61 0.68
N LEU A 133 10.90 -0.99 1.93
CA LEU A 133 10.52 -2.29 2.44
C LEU A 133 9.01 -2.50 2.31
N TYR A 134 8.20 -1.50 2.66
CA TYR A 134 6.75 -1.54 2.51
C TYR A 134 6.32 -1.75 1.05
N PHE A 135 6.79 -0.92 0.11
CA PHE A 135 6.37 -0.99 -1.29
C PHE A 135 6.81 -2.30 -1.96
N TYR A 136 8.07 -2.71 -1.77
CA TYR A 136 8.57 -3.97 -2.33
C TYR A 136 7.85 -5.19 -1.76
N LEU A 137 7.62 -5.23 -0.44
CA LEU A 137 6.88 -6.32 0.18
C LEU A 137 5.42 -6.34 -0.28
N THR A 138 4.79 -5.20 -0.47
CA THR A 138 3.40 -5.12 -0.98
C THR A 138 3.26 -5.72 -2.38
N LEU A 139 4.19 -5.41 -3.29
CA LEU A 139 4.22 -6.00 -4.63
C LEU A 139 4.53 -7.51 -4.61
N LEU A 140 5.47 -7.92 -3.75
CA LEU A 140 5.80 -9.34 -3.58
C LEU A 140 4.62 -10.11 -2.97
N LEU A 141 3.91 -9.52 -2.02
CA LEU A 141 2.69 -10.06 -1.41
C LEU A 141 1.61 -10.27 -2.48
N GLY A 142 1.40 -9.29 -3.37
CA GLY A 142 0.48 -9.44 -4.50
C GLY A 142 0.88 -10.62 -5.41
N THR A 143 2.17 -10.78 -5.68
CA THR A 143 2.72 -11.89 -6.47
C THR A 143 2.48 -13.24 -5.79
N VAL A 144 2.84 -13.36 -4.51
CA VAL A 144 2.65 -14.61 -3.74
C VAL A 144 1.17 -14.95 -3.62
N ALA A 145 0.30 -13.97 -3.37
CA ALA A 145 -1.15 -14.17 -3.34
C ALA A 145 -1.66 -14.77 -4.66
N ILE A 146 -1.25 -14.24 -5.82
CA ILE A 146 -1.62 -14.80 -7.13
C ILE A 146 -1.17 -16.26 -7.27
N LEU A 147 0.06 -16.57 -6.85
CA LEU A 147 0.59 -17.91 -6.92
C LEU A 147 -0.16 -18.89 -6.01
N VAL A 148 -0.50 -18.46 -4.80
CA VAL A 148 -1.26 -19.25 -3.81
C VAL A 148 -2.68 -19.52 -4.30
N VAL A 149 -3.45 -18.49 -4.66
CA VAL A 149 -4.87 -18.67 -5.01
C VAL A 149 -5.08 -19.47 -6.29
N ARG A 150 -4.09 -19.51 -7.19
CA ARG A 150 -4.10 -20.36 -8.40
C ARG A 150 -4.08 -21.86 -8.10
N GLN A 151 -3.73 -22.24 -6.88
CA GLN A 151 -3.62 -23.64 -6.45
C GLN A 151 -4.85 -24.09 -5.65
N ILE A 152 -5.78 -23.17 -5.40
CA ILE A 152 -7.05 -23.46 -4.77
C ILE A 152 -8.02 -23.94 -5.85
N ASP A 153 -8.61 -25.12 -5.64
CA ASP A 153 -9.55 -25.73 -6.57
C ASP A 153 -10.78 -24.82 -6.74
N ASN A 154 -11.23 -24.65 -7.98
CA ASN A 154 -12.37 -23.82 -8.37
C ASN A 154 -12.26 -22.32 -7.99
N TYR A 155 -11.06 -21.79 -7.73
CA TYR A 155 -10.90 -20.36 -7.48
C TYR A 155 -11.27 -19.52 -8.72
N PRO A 156 -12.06 -18.43 -8.60
CA PRO A 156 -12.55 -17.72 -9.77
C PRO A 156 -11.45 -17.09 -10.63
N LYS A 157 -11.45 -17.43 -11.92
CA LYS A 157 -10.46 -16.93 -12.88
C LYS A 157 -10.47 -15.40 -13.01
N ASP A 158 -11.63 -14.77 -12.89
CA ASP A 158 -11.74 -13.32 -13.04
C ASP A 158 -11.14 -12.57 -11.83
N VAL A 159 -11.24 -13.13 -10.62
CA VAL A 159 -10.52 -12.61 -9.45
C VAL A 159 -9.01 -12.73 -9.64
N ILE A 160 -8.53 -13.87 -10.18
CA ILE A 160 -7.10 -14.06 -10.50
C ILE A 160 -6.62 -13.05 -11.56
N LYS A 161 -7.41 -12.81 -12.61
CA LYS A 161 -7.07 -11.80 -13.64
C LYS A 161 -6.99 -10.40 -13.03
N MET A 162 -7.93 -10.04 -12.15
CA MET A 162 -7.91 -8.75 -11.47
C MET A 162 -6.67 -8.60 -10.59
N ARG A 163 -6.33 -9.63 -9.79
CA ARG A 163 -5.09 -9.68 -9.01
C ARG A 163 -3.87 -9.46 -9.90
N LEU A 164 -3.79 -10.17 -11.02
CA LEU A 164 -2.67 -10.07 -11.96
C LEU A 164 -2.57 -8.67 -12.57
N ALA A 165 -3.68 -8.11 -13.07
CA ALA A 165 -3.70 -6.80 -13.69
C ALA A 165 -3.24 -5.70 -12.73
N LEU A 166 -3.77 -5.70 -11.50
CA LEU A 166 -3.42 -4.68 -10.50
C LEU A 166 -2.00 -4.87 -9.97
N ASN A 167 -1.53 -6.11 -9.78
CA ASN A 167 -0.15 -6.35 -9.37
C ASN A 167 0.85 -5.93 -10.45
N LEU A 168 0.56 -6.21 -11.73
CA LEU A 168 1.38 -5.75 -12.86
C LEU A 168 1.38 -4.22 -12.99
N ALA A 169 0.22 -3.57 -12.79
CA ALA A 169 0.13 -2.11 -12.75
C ALA A 169 0.96 -1.52 -11.60
N GLY A 170 0.97 -2.16 -10.42
CA GLY A 170 1.83 -1.78 -9.31
C GLY A 170 3.33 -1.86 -9.65
N TYR A 171 3.78 -2.97 -10.24
CA TYR A 171 5.17 -3.09 -10.72
C TYR A 171 5.51 -2.05 -11.80
N ALA A 172 4.59 -1.79 -12.74
CA ALA A 172 4.78 -0.76 -13.75
C ALA A 172 4.94 0.62 -13.12
N CYS A 173 4.11 0.97 -12.12
CA CYS A 173 4.24 2.22 -11.38
C CYS A 173 5.59 2.30 -10.66
N MET A 174 6.05 1.23 -10.01
CA MET A 174 7.37 1.21 -9.34
C MET A 174 8.52 1.42 -10.32
N VAL A 175 8.48 0.80 -11.51
CA VAL A 175 9.47 1.01 -12.56
C VAL A 175 9.43 2.45 -13.08
N LEU A 176 8.25 2.97 -13.37
CA LEU A 176 8.06 4.33 -13.88
C LEU A 176 8.45 5.39 -12.84
N LEU A 177 8.23 5.15 -11.56
CA LEU A 177 8.73 5.96 -10.45
C LEU A 177 10.26 6.00 -10.48
N GLY A 178 10.90 4.82 -10.55
CA GLY A 178 12.35 4.72 -10.61
C GLY A 178 12.97 5.41 -11.84
N LEU A 179 12.33 5.29 -13.01
CA LEU A 179 12.74 5.98 -14.23
C LEU A 179 12.53 7.51 -14.13
N SER A 180 11.44 7.95 -13.51
CA SER A 180 11.13 9.37 -13.33
C SER A 180 12.16 10.06 -12.44
N VAL A 181 12.61 9.38 -11.38
CA VAL A 181 13.66 9.91 -10.50
C VAL A 181 15.00 10.02 -11.21
N ARG A 182 15.36 9.03 -12.04
CA ARG A 182 16.60 9.09 -12.83
C ARG A 182 16.59 10.18 -13.91
N ALA A 183 15.41 10.65 -14.28
CA ALA A 183 15.24 11.73 -15.25
C ALA A 183 15.22 13.12 -14.60
N LEU A 184 15.34 13.22 -13.27
CA LEU A 184 15.51 14.49 -12.58
C LEU A 184 16.88 15.08 -12.90
N ASP A 185 16.94 16.40 -13.00
CA ASP A 185 18.18 17.13 -13.23
C ASP A 185 19.15 16.92 -12.05
N PRO A 186 20.46 16.74 -12.28
CA PRO A 186 21.47 16.68 -11.21
C PRO A 186 21.46 17.89 -10.27
N SER A 187 20.91 19.04 -10.68
CA SER A 187 20.70 20.20 -9.82
C SER A 187 19.62 19.99 -8.75
N VAL A 188 18.75 18.98 -8.92
CA VAL A 188 17.64 18.65 -8.03
C VAL A 188 18.04 17.55 -7.05
N CYS A 189 18.90 16.62 -7.46
CA CYS A 189 19.38 15.57 -6.58
C CYS A 189 20.76 15.06 -7.03
N GLU A 190 21.64 14.80 -6.06
CA GLU A 190 23.02 14.40 -6.34
C GLU A 190 23.05 13.03 -7.03
N ALA A 191 23.72 12.96 -8.18
CA ALA A 191 23.79 11.72 -8.96
C ALA A 191 24.65 10.66 -8.22
N PRO A 192 24.21 9.40 -8.14
CA PRO A 192 22.98 8.84 -8.72
C PRO A 192 21.74 9.07 -7.84
N CYS A 193 20.70 9.67 -8.41
CA CYS A 193 19.44 9.89 -7.72
C CYS A 193 18.76 8.59 -7.33
N LYS A 194 18.46 8.47 -6.04
CA LYS A 194 17.79 7.30 -5.47
C LYS A 194 16.31 7.62 -5.22
N PRO A 195 15.38 6.84 -5.80
CA PRO A 195 13.93 7.11 -5.73
C PRO A 195 13.32 7.29 -4.35
N LEU A 196 13.93 6.75 -3.30
CA LEU A 196 13.39 6.80 -1.95
C LEU A 196 14.15 7.78 -1.06
N PHE A 197 15.19 8.42 -1.61
CA PHE A 197 16.03 9.40 -0.93
C PHE A 197 16.14 10.67 -1.78
N MET A 198 15.17 10.90 -2.67
CA MET A 198 15.28 11.95 -3.68
C MET A 198 15.36 13.35 -3.05
N ASN A 199 14.72 13.58 -1.90
CA ASN A 199 14.78 14.85 -1.16
C ASN A 199 15.90 14.91 -0.12
N ALA A 200 16.77 13.89 -0.04
CA ALA A 200 17.90 13.92 0.88
C ALA A 200 18.87 15.02 0.44
N GLY A 201 18.89 16.14 1.20
CA GLY A 201 19.75 17.28 0.91
C GLY A 201 19.13 18.41 0.07
N MET A 202 17.84 18.34 -0.26
CA MET A 202 17.14 19.44 -0.92
C MET A 202 16.75 20.55 0.08
N ASP A 203 16.79 21.80 -0.38
CA ASP A 203 16.28 22.94 0.38
C ASP A 203 14.78 22.75 0.66
N PRO A 204 14.29 23.00 1.90
CA PRO A 204 12.88 22.91 2.24
C PRO A 204 11.94 23.77 1.37
N ASN A 205 12.46 24.78 0.66
CA ASN A 205 11.73 25.71 -0.20
C ASN A 205 11.99 25.49 -1.70
N HIS A 206 12.52 24.34 -2.11
CA HIS A 206 12.69 24.03 -3.53
C HIS A 206 11.34 23.95 -4.25
N ASP A 207 11.35 24.12 -5.58
CA ASP A 207 10.12 24.05 -6.37
C ASP A 207 9.62 22.59 -6.45
N HIS A 208 8.57 22.28 -5.68
CA HIS A 208 7.97 20.95 -5.62
C HIS A 208 7.36 20.47 -6.96
N ILE A 209 7.16 21.35 -7.95
CA ILE A 209 6.65 20.95 -9.26
C ILE A 209 7.59 19.96 -9.96
N ILE A 210 8.90 20.00 -9.66
CA ILE A 210 9.90 19.16 -10.31
C ILE A 210 9.66 17.66 -10.05
N HIS A 211 8.96 17.32 -8.97
CA HIS A 211 8.69 15.94 -8.55
C HIS A 211 7.37 15.37 -9.10
N TYR A 212 6.62 16.12 -9.90
CA TYR A 212 5.24 15.75 -10.27
C TYR A 212 5.10 14.34 -10.89
N LYS A 213 6.06 13.92 -11.72
CA LYS A 213 6.03 12.58 -12.34
C LYS A 213 6.27 11.49 -11.29
N VAL A 214 7.15 11.77 -10.34
CA VAL A 214 7.48 10.85 -9.25
C VAL A 214 6.29 10.72 -8.32
N ALA A 215 5.69 11.84 -7.92
CA ALA A 215 4.47 11.88 -7.12
C ALA A 215 3.34 11.13 -7.81
N LEU A 216 3.13 11.35 -9.12
CA LEU A 216 2.10 10.64 -9.88
C LEU A 216 2.24 9.11 -9.77
N PHE A 217 3.44 8.57 -9.99
CA PHE A 217 3.62 7.12 -9.93
C PHE A 217 3.59 6.54 -8.52
N GLU A 218 3.94 7.33 -7.50
CA GLU A 218 3.76 6.96 -6.11
C GLU A 218 2.26 6.84 -5.76
N TRP A 219 1.46 7.86 -6.09
CA TRP A 219 0.01 7.86 -5.89
C TRP A 219 -0.68 6.72 -6.67
N LEU A 220 -0.32 6.52 -7.94
CA LEU A 220 -0.88 5.44 -8.74
C LEU A 220 -0.58 4.06 -8.15
N MET A 221 0.61 3.86 -7.60
CA MET A 221 0.97 2.62 -6.92
C MET A 221 0.10 2.37 -5.68
N VAL A 222 -0.10 3.40 -4.83
CA VAL A 222 -0.96 3.29 -3.63
C VAL A 222 -2.42 3.04 -4.01
N PHE A 223 -2.97 3.77 -4.98
CA PHE A 223 -4.35 3.56 -5.41
C PHE A 223 -4.55 2.19 -6.07
N THR A 224 -3.59 1.73 -6.87
CA THR A 224 -3.63 0.39 -7.47
C THR A 224 -3.68 -0.69 -6.39
N ALA A 225 -2.88 -0.55 -5.31
CA ALA A 225 -2.92 -1.45 -4.17
C ALA A 225 -4.27 -1.40 -3.43
N GLN A 226 -4.81 -0.21 -3.13
CA GLN A 226 -6.10 -0.06 -2.47
C GLN A 226 -7.25 -0.67 -3.30
N ILE A 227 -7.29 -0.41 -4.60
CA ILE A 227 -8.27 -0.99 -5.53
C ILE A 227 -8.10 -2.52 -5.56
N GLY A 228 -6.86 -3.02 -5.58
CA GLY A 228 -6.56 -4.44 -5.50
C GLY A 228 -7.12 -5.09 -4.25
N TYR A 229 -6.90 -4.50 -3.08
CA TYR A 229 -7.43 -4.99 -1.82
C TYR A 229 -8.95 -4.95 -1.81
N PHE A 230 -9.55 -3.85 -2.27
CA PHE A 230 -11.00 -3.69 -2.34
C PHE A 230 -11.67 -4.75 -3.23
N TYR A 231 -11.12 -5.08 -4.40
CA TYR A 231 -11.76 -6.07 -5.27
C TYR A 231 -11.43 -7.51 -4.88
N THR A 232 -10.18 -7.78 -4.52
CA THR A 232 -9.69 -9.16 -4.44
C THR A 232 -9.78 -9.72 -3.03
N PHE A 233 -9.41 -8.96 -2.00
CA PHE A 233 -9.56 -9.41 -0.62
C PHE A 233 -10.97 -9.28 -0.11
N ASN A 234 -11.77 -8.34 -0.64
CA ASN A 234 -13.18 -8.29 -0.29
C ASN A 234 -13.93 -9.55 -0.77
N TYR A 235 -13.57 -10.08 -1.95
CA TYR A 235 -14.03 -11.40 -2.39
C TYR A 235 -13.58 -12.50 -1.43
N ASP A 236 -12.30 -12.54 -1.06
CA ASP A 236 -11.80 -13.57 -0.15
C ASP A 236 -12.38 -13.47 1.27
N LEU A 237 -12.91 -12.31 1.67
CA LEU A 237 -13.56 -12.16 2.97
C LEU A 237 -15.07 -12.39 2.92
N GLU A 238 -15.64 -12.78 1.77
CA GLU A 238 -17.03 -13.24 1.69
C GLU A 238 -17.27 -14.37 2.72
N ASP A 239 -18.36 -14.23 3.47
CA ASP A 239 -18.80 -15.13 4.55
C ASP A 239 -17.83 -15.30 5.73
N GLU A 240 -16.78 -14.47 5.83
CA GLU A 240 -15.82 -14.52 6.92
C GLU A 240 -16.15 -13.57 8.09
N SER A 241 -15.81 -14.01 9.31
CA SER A 241 -15.70 -13.16 10.50
C SER A 241 -14.24 -13.08 10.98
N ILE A 242 -13.76 -11.87 11.24
CA ILE A 242 -12.46 -11.52 11.82
C ILE A 242 -12.43 -11.79 13.33
N ILE A 243 -13.58 -11.65 14.01
CA ILE A 243 -13.73 -11.94 15.44
C ILE A 243 -14.69 -13.13 15.54
N GLU A 244 -14.26 -14.21 16.20
CA GLU A 244 -15.10 -15.38 16.50
C GLU A 244 -16.00 -15.11 17.72
#